data_AF-A0A956WY67-F1
#
_entry.id   AF-A0A956WY67-F1
#
_cell.length_a   1.000
_cell.length_b   1.000
_cell.length_c   1.000
_cell.angle_alpha   90.00
_cell.angle_beta   90.00
_cell.angle_gamma   90.00
#
_symmetry.space_group_name_H-M   'P 1'
#
loop_
_entity.id
_entity.type
_entity.pdbx_description
1 polymer ?
#
loop_
_entity_poly.entity_id
_entity_poly.type
_entity_poly.pdbx_seq_one_letter_code
_entity_poly.pdbx_strand_id
1 'polypeptide(L)'
;MLAHLVDLPETSEVTVDLRSAAFVDPYGMVALVMVARQLQRRGNRLVCVLPGSDRPIQTVVQTGVLAALWPVAELRNLPKESSQRFSSPLPATAIRSRNDVQAVVGHLVDLTRDRLGYNTSDVLDTAKVVSELCNNVVDHSGAEGIVLAQLGTDRHGTRYVALAVADDGIGIRGSLARRYPEAGHWRHGEAIERALGGLSSRETGGGAGLRSVTAVVRRYQGRLTVRSGSDRVYISADRMPKTHAGAPFPGTLVGISFSQRS
;
A
#
# COMPACT_ATOMS: atom_id res chain seq x y z
N MET A 1 -0.47 -15.89 3.08
CA MET A 1 0.55 -15.69 2.03
C MET A 1 1.96 -15.61 2.62
N LEU A 2 2.37 -14.52 3.28
CA LEU A 2 3.78 -14.33 3.71
C LEU A 2 4.33 -15.30 4.78
N ALA A 3 3.49 -15.95 5.60
CA ALA A 3 3.96 -16.83 6.69
C ALA A 3 4.70 -18.06 6.18
N HIS A 4 4.39 -18.52 4.97
CA HIS A 4 5.01 -19.71 4.37
C HIS A 4 6.27 -19.38 3.55
N LEU A 5 6.69 -18.11 3.48
CA LEU A 5 7.83 -17.66 2.67
C LEU A 5 9.12 -17.46 3.48
N VAL A 6 9.06 -17.64 4.80
CA VAL A 6 10.21 -17.39 5.68
C VAL A 6 11.21 -18.56 5.64
N ASP A 7 10.74 -19.78 5.44
CA ASP A 7 11.54 -21.02 5.53
C ASP A 7 11.80 -21.66 4.17
N LEU A 8 11.65 -20.91 3.07
CA LEU A 8 11.86 -21.45 1.74
C LEU A 8 13.37 -21.62 1.46
N PRO A 9 13.77 -22.77 0.87
CA PRO A 9 15.12 -22.91 0.35
C PRO A 9 15.43 -21.82 -0.67
N GLU A 10 16.69 -21.38 -0.72
CA GLU A 10 17.20 -20.56 -1.82
C GLU A 10 16.91 -21.27 -3.15
N THR A 11 16.56 -20.51 -4.19
CA THR A 11 16.25 -21.01 -5.55
C THR A 11 14.97 -21.83 -5.73
N SER A 12 14.10 -21.93 -4.72
CA SER A 12 12.77 -22.54 -4.88
C SER A 12 11.80 -21.69 -5.72
N GLU A 13 10.88 -22.37 -6.41
CA GLU A 13 9.72 -21.75 -7.07
C GLU A 13 8.55 -21.64 -6.10
N VAL A 14 7.94 -20.46 -6.03
CA VAL A 14 6.75 -20.18 -5.22
C VAL A 14 5.59 -19.88 -6.16
N THR A 15 4.50 -20.61 -6.03
CA THR A 15 3.27 -20.30 -6.77
C THR A 15 2.25 -19.60 -5.87
N VAL A 16 1.78 -18.44 -6.28
CA VAL A 16 0.59 -17.77 -5.74
C VAL A 16 -0.53 -17.95 -6.74
N ASP A 17 -1.51 -18.80 -6.38
CA ASP A 17 -2.66 -19.10 -7.22
C ASP A 17 -3.86 -18.23 -6.81
N LEU A 18 -4.22 -17.28 -7.67
CA LEU A 18 -5.35 -16.38 -7.45
C LEU A 18 -6.59 -16.78 -8.25
N ARG A 19 -6.63 -17.95 -8.89
CA ARG A 19 -7.76 -18.34 -9.78
C ARG A 19 -9.13 -18.27 -9.09
N SER A 20 -9.19 -18.60 -7.81
CA SER A 20 -10.41 -18.57 -6.97
C SER A 20 -10.64 -17.24 -6.25
N ALA A 21 -9.82 -16.22 -6.49
CA ALA A 21 -9.96 -14.92 -5.84
C ALA A 21 -11.27 -14.26 -6.28
N ALA A 22 -12.19 -14.05 -5.33
CA ALA A 22 -13.45 -13.34 -5.57
C ALA A 22 -13.28 -11.81 -5.65
N PHE A 23 -12.18 -11.28 -5.12
CA PHE A 23 -11.85 -9.86 -5.17
C PHE A 23 -10.33 -9.64 -5.12
N VAL A 24 -9.90 -8.48 -5.60
CA VAL A 24 -8.55 -7.94 -5.40
C VAL A 24 -8.68 -6.48 -5.00
N ASP A 25 -7.73 -5.97 -4.22
CA ASP A 25 -7.68 -4.59 -3.77
C ASP A 25 -6.25 -4.03 -3.82
N PRO A 26 -6.06 -2.71 -3.66
CA PRO A 26 -4.74 -2.13 -3.73
C PRO A 26 -3.74 -2.69 -2.71
N TYR A 27 -4.22 -2.98 -1.50
CA TYR A 27 -3.36 -3.49 -0.43
C TYR A 27 -2.80 -4.87 -0.78
N GLY A 28 -3.64 -5.80 -1.23
CA GLY A 28 -3.23 -7.14 -1.63
C GLY A 28 -2.33 -7.13 -2.88
N MET A 29 -2.65 -6.30 -3.86
CA MET A 29 -1.86 -6.15 -5.10
C MET A 29 -0.46 -5.60 -4.82
N VAL A 30 -0.35 -4.53 -4.03
CA VAL A 30 0.95 -3.97 -3.64
C VAL A 30 1.73 -4.95 -2.77
N ALA A 31 1.07 -5.64 -1.83
CA ALA A 31 1.73 -6.68 -1.03
C ALA A 31 2.33 -7.78 -1.91
N LEU A 32 1.64 -8.20 -2.97
CA LEU A 32 2.14 -9.20 -3.92
C LEU A 32 3.38 -8.71 -4.67
N VAL A 33 3.42 -7.45 -5.08
CA VAL A 33 4.63 -6.84 -5.69
C VAL A 33 5.80 -6.88 -4.72
N MET A 34 5.59 -6.51 -3.45
CA MET A 34 6.66 -6.53 -2.43
C MET A 34 7.17 -7.94 -2.16
N VAL A 35 6.27 -8.93 -2.11
CA VAL A 35 6.63 -10.35 -1.98
C VAL A 35 7.46 -10.80 -3.18
N ALA A 36 7.05 -10.45 -4.39
CA ALA A 36 7.75 -10.82 -5.62
C ALA A 36 9.19 -10.27 -5.63
N ARG A 37 9.36 -8.97 -5.31
CA ARG A 37 10.68 -8.34 -5.17
C ARG A 37 11.55 -9.03 -4.13
N GLN A 38 10.97 -9.40 -2.99
CA GLN A 38 11.69 -10.07 -1.91
C GLN A 38 12.16 -11.47 -2.33
N LEU A 39 11.30 -12.25 -2.98
CA LEU A 39 11.64 -13.58 -3.49
C LEU A 39 12.74 -13.51 -4.55
N GLN A 40 12.61 -12.58 -5.51
CA GLN A 40 13.62 -12.36 -6.54
C GLN A 40 15.00 -12.03 -5.94
N ARG A 41 15.05 -11.16 -4.91
CA ARG A 41 16.30 -10.82 -4.21
C ARG A 41 16.96 -12.01 -3.48
N ARG A 42 16.19 -13.03 -3.12
CA ARG A 42 16.67 -14.28 -2.53
C ARG A 42 17.00 -15.35 -3.58
N GLY A 43 16.90 -15.02 -4.86
CA GLY A 43 17.08 -15.97 -5.97
C GLY A 43 15.89 -16.92 -6.19
N ASN A 44 14.76 -16.70 -5.51
CA ASN A 44 13.54 -17.48 -5.70
C ASN A 44 12.73 -16.94 -6.88
N ARG A 45 12.01 -17.83 -7.56
CA ARG A 45 11.08 -17.47 -8.64
C ARG A 45 9.65 -17.41 -8.10
N LEU A 46 8.95 -16.30 -8.32
CA LEU A 46 7.51 -16.23 -8.09
C LEU A 46 6.75 -16.52 -9.38
N VAL A 47 5.81 -17.46 -9.31
CA VAL A 47 4.76 -17.67 -10.32
C VAL A 47 3.45 -17.15 -9.75
N CYS A 48 2.84 -16.17 -10.41
CA CYS A 48 1.53 -15.64 -10.06
C CYS A 48 0.50 -16.10 -11.10
N VAL A 49 -0.43 -16.96 -10.69
CA VAL A 49 -1.58 -17.33 -11.52
C VAL A 49 -2.69 -16.32 -11.26
N LEU A 50 -3.00 -15.50 -12.27
CA LEU A 50 -3.96 -14.40 -12.14
C LEU A 50 -5.40 -14.89 -11.93
N PRO A 51 -6.30 -14.04 -11.39
CA PRO A 51 -7.69 -14.41 -11.14
C PRO A 51 -8.43 -14.99 -12.34
N GLY A 52 -9.28 -16.00 -12.09
CA GLY A 52 -10.06 -16.66 -13.14
C GLY A 52 -11.40 -15.99 -13.46
N SER A 53 -11.90 -15.14 -12.57
CA SER A 53 -13.17 -14.43 -12.74
C SER A 53 -12.97 -13.03 -13.35
N ASP A 54 -13.93 -12.59 -14.18
CA ASP A 54 -13.87 -11.34 -14.96
C ASP A 54 -13.64 -10.08 -14.12
N ARG A 55 -14.37 -9.92 -13.01
CA ARG A 55 -14.31 -8.69 -12.20
C ARG A 55 -12.93 -8.49 -11.52
N PRO A 56 -12.37 -9.48 -10.81
CA PRO A 56 -11.02 -9.40 -10.26
C PRO A 56 -9.94 -9.20 -11.32
N ILE A 57 -9.96 -9.93 -12.45
CA ILE A 57 -8.94 -9.77 -13.49
C ILE A 57 -9.02 -8.38 -14.14
N GLN A 58 -10.23 -7.86 -14.36
CA GLN A 58 -10.42 -6.50 -14.87
C GLN A 58 -9.84 -5.46 -13.90
N THR A 59 -10.00 -5.67 -12.60
CA THR A 59 -9.42 -4.79 -11.58
C THR A 59 -7.88 -4.81 -11.63
N VAL A 60 -7.28 -6.00 -11.74
CA VAL A 60 -5.83 -6.16 -11.90
C VAL A 60 -5.32 -5.39 -13.13
N VAL A 61 -6.00 -5.53 -14.27
CA VAL A 61 -5.62 -4.85 -15.52
C VAL A 61 -5.77 -3.33 -15.38
N GLN A 62 -6.90 -2.86 -14.84
CA GLN A 62 -7.19 -1.44 -14.72
C GLN A 62 -6.14 -0.71 -13.89
N THR A 63 -5.74 -1.28 -12.76
CA THR A 63 -4.79 -0.66 -11.83
C THR A 63 -3.35 -0.58 -12.34
N GLY A 64 -3.01 -1.27 -13.44
CA GLY A 64 -1.67 -1.27 -14.02
C GLY A 64 -0.64 -2.08 -13.21
N VAL A 65 -1.05 -2.81 -12.16
CA VAL A 65 -0.11 -3.57 -11.30
C VAL A 65 0.67 -4.63 -12.07
N LEU A 66 0.13 -5.13 -13.18
CA LEU A 66 0.83 -6.09 -14.04
C LEU A 66 2.20 -5.57 -14.49
N ALA A 67 2.33 -4.28 -14.78
CA ALA A 67 3.61 -3.67 -15.16
C ALA A 67 4.63 -3.70 -14.03
N ALA A 68 4.18 -3.65 -12.76
CA ALA A 68 5.05 -3.77 -11.59
C ALA A 68 5.40 -5.22 -11.25
N LEU A 69 4.54 -6.18 -11.58
CA LEU A 69 4.78 -7.61 -11.34
C LEU A 69 5.62 -8.26 -12.43
N TRP A 70 5.46 -7.88 -13.70
CA TRP A 70 6.12 -8.50 -14.85
C TRP A 70 7.65 -8.63 -14.71
N PRO A 71 8.39 -7.64 -14.17
CA PRO A 71 9.85 -7.75 -14.04
C PRO A 71 10.31 -8.66 -12.90
N VAL A 72 9.39 -9.04 -11.99
CA VAL A 72 9.73 -9.70 -10.71
C VAL A 72 8.97 -11.01 -10.48
N ALA A 73 8.09 -11.41 -11.42
CA ALA A 73 7.30 -12.61 -11.34
C ALA A 73 6.94 -13.16 -12.73
N GLU A 74 6.80 -14.48 -12.85
CA GLU A 74 6.12 -15.09 -13.99
C GLU A 74 4.60 -14.96 -13.82
N LEU A 75 3.92 -14.47 -14.85
CA LEU A 75 2.47 -14.31 -14.84
C LEU A 75 1.80 -15.38 -15.69
N ARG A 76 0.84 -16.10 -15.10
CA ARG A 76 0.01 -17.11 -15.78
C ARG A 76 -1.46 -16.69 -15.75
N ASN A 77 -2.26 -17.30 -16.63
CA ASN A 77 -3.68 -16.96 -16.80
C ASN A 77 -3.90 -15.49 -17.21
N LEU A 78 -3.05 -15.00 -18.12
CA LEU A 78 -3.21 -13.67 -18.71
C LEU A 78 -4.53 -13.58 -19.49
N PRO A 79 -5.22 -12.43 -19.47
CA PRO A 79 -6.45 -12.24 -20.25
C PRO A 79 -6.17 -12.36 -21.76
N LYS A 80 -7.07 -13.04 -22.50
CA LYS A 80 -6.94 -13.44 -23.92
C LYS A 80 -6.96 -12.31 -24.99
N GLU A 81 -6.52 -11.09 -24.67
CA GLU A 81 -6.46 -9.87 -25.52
C GLU A 81 -7.64 -8.87 -25.49
N SER A 82 -7.27 -7.57 -25.63
CA SER A 82 -8.08 -6.39 -26.01
C SER A 82 -8.88 -5.60 -24.96
N SER A 83 -8.30 -5.32 -23.80
CA SER A 83 -8.60 -4.06 -23.12
C SER A 83 -7.34 -3.37 -22.62
N GLN A 84 -6.36 -3.18 -23.52
CA GLN A 84 -5.20 -2.29 -23.32
C GLN A 84 -5.61 -0.79 -23.23
N ARG A 85 -6.85 -0.48 -22.86
CA ARG A 85 -7.20 0.85 -22.38
C ARG A 85 -6.98 0.86 -20.88
N PHE A 86 -5.75 1.19 -20.48
CA PHE A 86 -5.48 1.65 -19.12
C PHE A 86 -6.45 2.79 -18.83
N SER A 87 -7.42 2.57 -17.95
CA SER A 87 -8.40 3.58 -17.53
C SER A 87 -8.30 3.87 -16.04
N SER A 88 -7.32 3.29 -15.33
CA SER A 88 -7.04 3.75 -13.97
C SER A 88 -6.42 5.14 -14.06
N PRO A 89 -7.00 6.13 -13.38
CA PRO A 89 -6.45 7.47 -13.33
C PRO A 89 -5.16 7.55 -12.49
N LEU A 90 -4.79 6.46 -11.80
CA LEU A 90 -3.46 6.28 -11.24
C LEU A 90 -2.99 4.84 -11.51
N PRO A 91 -2.17 4.57 -12.55
CA PRO A 91 -1.52 3.28 -12.68
C PRO A 91 -0.59 3.04 -11.49
N ALA A 92 -0.30 1.78 -11.18
CA ALA A 92 0.70 1.41 -10.19
C ALA A 92 2.00 2.19 -10.46
N THR A 93 2.35 3.12 -9.56
CA THR A 93 3.40 4.11 -9.79
C THR A 93 4.55 3.90 -8.82
N ALA A 94 5.78 3.86 -9.33
CA ALA A 94 6.96 3.79 -8.48
C ALA A 94 7.21 5.13 -7.77
N ILE A 95 7.66 5.07 -6.52
CA ILE A 95 8.01 6.25 -5.71
C ILE A 95 9.51 6.22 -5.46
N ARG A 96 10.25 7.11 -6.11
CA ARG A 96 11.72 7.21 -6.00
C ARG A 96 12.18 8.57 -5.51
N SER A 97 11.40 9.61 -5.82
CA SER A 97 11.74 11.01 -5.60
C SER A 97 10.51 11.83 -5.23
N ARG A 98 10.73 13.06 -4.77
CA ARG A 98 9.65 14.03 -4.51
C ARG A 98 8.88 14.41 -5.78
N ASN A 99 9.52 14.34 -6.95
CA ASN A 99 8.84 14.61 -8.23
C ASN A 99 7.80 13.52 -8.53
N ASP A 100 8.10 12.25 -8.22
CA ASP A 100 7.12 11.16 -8.36
C ASP A 100 5.92 11.38 -7.43
N VAL A 101 6.17 11.88 -6.21
CA VAL A 101 5.10 12.23 -5.26
C VAL A 101 4.19 13.31 -5.84
N GLN A 102 4.74 14.36 -6.44
CA GLN A 102 3.96 15.43 -7.06
C GLN A 102 3.09 14.91 -8.21
N ALA A 103 3.65 14.06 -9.07
CA ALA A 103 2.90 13.45 -10.19
C ALA A 103 1.74 12.58 -9.68
N VAL A 104 1.98 11.74 -8.67
CA VAL A 104 0.95 10.90 -8.05
C VAL A 104 -0.16 11.73 -7.42
N VAL A 105 0.20 12.81 -6.71
CA VAL A 105 -0.78 13.70 -6.09
C VAL A 105 -1.63 14.39 -7.16
N GLY A 106 -1.03 14.86 -8.26
CA GLY A 106 -1.76 15.46 -9.38
C GLY A 106 -2.81 14.50 -9.96
N HIS A 107 -2.39 13.29 -10.32
CA HIS A 107 -3.28 12.25 -10.84
C HIS A 107 -4.43 11.91 -9.88
N LEU A 108 -4.18 11.87 -8.58
CA LEU A 108 -5.19 11.58 -7.58
C LEU A 108 -6.18 12.75 -7.38
N VAL A 109 -5.69 13.99 -7.46
CA VAL A 109 -6.53 15.18 -7.43
C VAL A 109 -7.50 15.17 -8.61
N ASP A 110 -7.00 14.87 -9.81
CA ASP A 110 -7.83 14.76 -11.01
C ASP A 110 -8.85 13.61 -10.88
N LEU A 111 -8.40 12.44 -10.39
CA LEU A 111 -9.26 11.29 -10.10
C LEU A 111 -10.43 11.66 -9.17
N THR A 112 -10.12 12.25 -8.03
CA THR A 112 -11.09 12.51 -6.96
C THR A 112 -12.07 13.62 -7.35
N ARG A 113 -11.60 14.65 -8.08
CA ARG A 113 -12.45 15.70 -8.61
C ARG A 113 -13.41 15.16 -9.68
N ASP A 114 -12.88 14.49 -10.71
CA ASP A 114 -13.64 14.18 -11.91
C ASP A 114 -14.54 12.95 -11.77
N ARG A 115 -14.14 11.98 -10.93
CA ARG A 115 -14.84 10.69 -10.81
C ARG A 115 -15.67 10.55 -9.55
N LEU A 116 -15.37 11.32 -8.50
CA LEU A 116 -16.08 11.23 -7.23
C LEU A 116 -16.85 12.50 -6.88
N GLY A 117 -16.66 13.61 -7.61
CA GLY A 117 -17.31 14.88 -7.28
C GLY A 117 -16.95 15.37 -5.88
N TYR A 118 -15.74 15.05 -5.42
CA TYR A 118 -15.25 15.52 -4.12
C TYR A 118 -15.21 17.05 -4.11
N ASN A 119 -15.61 17.63 -2.98
CA ASN A 119 -15.44 19.06 -2.79
C ASN A 119 -13.94 19.40 -2.67
N THR A 120 -13.59 20.68 -2.79
CA THR A 120 -12.19 21.13 -2.74
C THR A 120 -11.47 20.69 -1.47
N SER A 121 -12.13 20.71 -0.31
CA SER A 121 -11.51 20.28 0.95
C SER A 121 -11.20 18.78 0.96
N ASP A 122 -12.08 17.95 0.41
CA ASP A 122 -11.91 16.49 0.38
C ASP A 122 -10.77 16.08 -0.56
N VAL A 123 -10.64 16.79 -1.68
CA VAL A 123 -9.52 16.64 -2.62
C VAL A 123 -8.19 17.00 -1.94
N LEU A 124 -8.15 18.12 -1.21
CA LEU A 124 -6.94 18.57 -0.50
C LEU A 124 -6.54 17.62 0.64
N ASP A 125 -7.50 17.12 1.42
CA ASP A 125 -7.24 16.14 2.48
C ASP A 125 -6.71 14.82 1.90
N THR A 126 -7.28 14.36 0.79
CA THR A 126 -6.82 13.15 0.06
C THR A 126 -5.41 13.33 -0.49
N ALA A 127 -5.14 14.46 -1.15
CA ALA A 127 -3.83 14.82 -1.66
C ALA A 127 -2.78 14.87 -0.54
N LYS A 128 -3.14 15.44 0.61
CA LYS A 128 -2.27 15.48 1.80
C LYS A 128 -1.93 14.08 2.29
N VAL A 129 -2.92 13.20 2.45
CA VAL A 129 -2.69 11.81 2.89
C VAL A 129 -1.69 11.11 1.98
N VAL A 130 -1.88 11.21 0.66
CA VAL A 130 -1.01 10.53 -0.30
C VAL A 130 0.38 11.13 -0.35
N SER A 131 0.48 12.46 -0.31
CA SER A 131 1.77 13.14 -0.20
C SER A 131 2.54 12.69 1.03
N GLU A 132 1.89 12.62 2.21
CA GLU A 132 2.53 12.17 3.45
C GLU A 132 3.02 10.72 3.36
N LEU A 133 2.19 9.81 2.84
CA LEU A 133 2.58 8.41 2.70
C LEU A 133 3.73 8.20 1.70
N CYS A 134 3.66 8.84 0.53
CA CYS A 134 4.70 8.72 -0.48
C CYS A 134 6.00 9.43 -0.07
N ASN A 135 5.93 10.58 0.60
CA ASN A 135 7.12 11.22 1.17
C ASN A 135 7.75 10.37 2.27
N ASN A 136 6.97 9.58 3.02
CA ASN A 136 7.54 8.66 3.99
C ASN A 136 8.39 7.57 3.33
N VAL A 137 8.02 7.11 2.13
CA VAL A 137 8.91 6.24 1.34
C VAL A 137 10.22 6.96 1.08
N VAL A 138 10.17 8.10 0.38
CA VAL A 138 11.37 8.84 -0.05
C VAL A 138 12.31 9.17 1.12
N ASP A 139 11.74 9.56 2.26
CA ASP A 139 12.52 10.08 3.38
C ASP A 139 13.01 8.98 4.35
N HIS A 140 12.32 7.84 4.43
CA HIS A 140 12.56 6.86 5.51
C HIS A 140 12.89 5.45 5.06
N SER A 141 12.41 5.00 3.88
CA SER A 141 12.56 3.58 3.51
C SER A 141 14.02 3.21 3.25
N GLY A 142 14.80 4.12 2.62
CA GLY A 142 16.07 3.78 2.01
C GLY A 142 15.94 2.86 0.77
N ALA A 143 14.73 2.77 0.19
CA ALA A 143 14.39 1.90 -0.94
C ALA A 143 13.28 2.53 -1.81
N GLU A 144 13.09 2.02 -3.03
CA GLU A 144 11.99 2.47 -3.89
C GLU A 144 10.64 1.95 -3.41
N GLY A 145 9.62 2.80 -3.43
CA GLY A 145 8.25 2.39 -3.12
C GLY A 145 7.37 2.20 -4.35
N ILE A 146 6.14 1.82 -4.09
CA ILE A 146 5.05 1.77 -5.06
C ILE A 146 3.77 2.30 -4.42
N VAL A 147 2.98 3.04 -5.19
CA VAL A 147 1.63 3.45 -4.84
C VAL A 147 0.65 2.92 -5.86
N LEU A 148 -0.53 2.53 -5.38
CA LEU A 148 -1.63 2.10 -6.22
C LEU A 148 -2.94 2.59 -5.61
N ALA A 149 -3.81 3.14 -6.45
CA ALA A 149 -5.14 3.58 -6.05
C ALA A 149 -6.21 2.89 -6.91
N GLN A 150 -7.39 2.74 -6.33
CA GLN A 150 -8.57 2.21 -6.99
C GLN A 150 -9.81 2.94 -6.49
N LEU A 151 -10.74 3.22 -7.39
CA LEU A 151 -12.10 3.56 -7.02
C LEU A 151 -12.94 2.31 -6.87
N GLY A 152 -13.65 2.23 -5.75
CA GLY A 152 -14.62 1.17 -5.50
C GLY A 152 -15.98 1.73 -5.17
N THR A 153 -16.94 0.82 -5.10
CA THR A 153 -18.29 1.09 -4.62
C THR A 153 -18.58 0.06 -3.55
N ASP A 154 -19.03 0.51 -2.38
CA ASP A 154 -19.41 -0.40 -1.31
C ASP A 154 -20.76 -1.07 -1.58
N ARG A 155 -21.20 -1.93 -0.65
CA ARG A 155 -22.48 -2.65 -0.75
C ARG A 155 -23.72 -1.74 -0.75
N HIS A 156 -23.57 -0.49 -0.33
CA HIS A 156 -24.65 0.50 -0.25
C HIS A 156 -24.66 1.44 -1.48
N GLY A 157 -23.75 1.24 -2.44
CA GLY A 157 -23.64 2.10 -3.62
C GLY A 157 -22.76 3.33 -3.40
N THR A 158 -22.16 3.48 -2.21
CA THR A 158 -21.30 4.62 -1.89
C THR A 158 -19.92 4.43 -2.51
N ARG A 159 -19.47 5.43 -3.28
CA ARG A 159 -18.14 5.43 -3.89
C ARG A 159 -17.07 5.71 -2.85
N TYR A 160 -15.95 4.99 -2.94
CA TYR A 160 -14.80 5.16 -2.07
C TYR A 160 -13.49 5.10 -2.85
N VAL A 161 -12.45 5.70 -2.27
CA VAL A 161 -11.06 5.53 -2.72
C VAL A 161 -10.40 4.49 -1.84
N ALA A 162 -9.78 3.49 -2.45
CA ALA A 162 -8.80 2.63 -1.79
C ALA A 162 -7.41 2.93 -2.34
N LEU A 163 -6.42 2.96 -1.47
CA LEU A 163 -5.05 3.27 -1.80
C LEU A 163 -4.10 2.40 -0.99
N ALA A 164 -3.00 1.98 -1.61
CA ALA A 164 -1.91 1.34 -0.92
C ALA A 164 -0.58 1.96 -1.31
N VAL A 165 0.29 2.17 -0.33
CA VAL A 165 1.70 2.57 -0.51
C VAL A 165 2.56 1.53 0.17
N ALA A 166 3.59 1.03 -0.50
CA ALA A 166 4.59 0.19 0.15
C ALA A 166 6.00 0.48 -0.33
N ASP A 167 6.95 0.12 0.52
CA ASP A 167 8.37 0.04 0.26
C ASP A 167 8.92 -1.28 0.81
N ASP A 168 10.09 -1.68 0.35
CA ASP A 168 10.81 -2.85 0.83
C ASP A 168 12.09 -2.50 1.61
N GLY A 169 12.09 -1.33 2.25
CA GLY A 169 13.21 -0.76 2.97
C GLY A 169 13.33 -1.19 4.44
N ILE A 170 13.88 -0.30 5.27
CA ILE A 170 14.23 -0.60 6.67
C ILE A 170 13.03 -0.72 7.63
N GLY A 171 11.84 -0.30 7.18
CA GLY A 171 10.61 -0.32 7.97
C GLY A 171 10.55 0.75 9.07
N ILE A 172 9.39 0.82 9.74
CA ILE A 172 9.10 1.89 10.73
C ILE A 172 10.04 1.79 11.93
N ARG A 173 10.24 0.58 12.48
CA ARG A 173 11.13 0.36 13.64
C ARG A 173 12.57 0.78 13.32
N GLY A 174 13.08 0.36 12.16
CA GLY A 174 14.43 0.70 11.71
C GLY A 174 14.59 2.20 11.47
N SER A 175 13.60 2.86 10.88
CA SER A 175 13.62 4.31 10.68
C SER A 175 13.65 5.08 12.01
N LEU A 176 12.78 4.73 12.96
CA LEU A 176 12.74 5.37 14.27
C LEU A 176 14.04 5.18 15.06
N ALA A 177 14.67 4.00 14.94
CA ALA A 177 15.94 3.68 15.60
C ALA A 177 17.11 4.60 15.18
N ARG A 178 17.03 5.28 14.03
CA ARG A 178 18.04 6.26 13.60
C ARG A 178 18.12 7.48 14.53
N ARG A 179 17.00 7.85 15.17
CA ARG A 179 16.90 8.99 16.09
C ARG A 179 16.70 8.58 17.54
N TYR A 180 15.98 7.49 17.77
CA TYR A 180 15.66 6.96 19.09
C TYR A 180 16.24 5.54 19.20
N PRO A 181 17.51 5.36 19.64
CA PRO A 181 18.16 4.05 19.67
C PRO A 181 17.35 2.97 20.43
N GLU A 182 16.58 3.36 21.43
CA GLU A 182 15.68 2.48 22.17
C GLU A 182 14.60 1.84 21.28
N ALA A 183 14.23 2.47 20.16
CA ALA A 183 13.25 1.96 19.22
C ALA A 183 13.68 0.64 18.57
N GLY A 184 14.98 0.35 18.49
CA GLY A 184 15.49 -0.93 18.01
C GLY A 184 14.99 -2.13 18.83
N HIS A 185 14.63 -1.91 20.09
CA HIS A 185 14.17 -2.94 21.02
C HIS A 185 12.65 -3.04 21.10
N TRP A 186 11.91 -2.10 20.50
CA TRP A 186 10.45 -2.14 20.48
C TRP A 186 9.94 -3.32 19.65
N ARG A 187 8.78 -3.82 20.06
CA ARG A 187 7.97 -4.66 19.17
C ARG A 187 7.59 -3.84 17.93
N HIS A 188 7.46 -4.49 16.77
CA HIS A 188 7.10 -3.78 15.54
C HIS A 188 5.76 -3.07 15.66
N GLY A 189 4.78 -3.69 16.34
CA GLY A 189 3.48 -3.09 16.63
C GLY A 189 3.59 -1.80 17.46
N GLU A 190 4.44 -1.80 18.49
CA GLU A 190 4.69 -0.61 19.32
C GLU A 190 5.32 0.52 18.49
N ALA A 191 6.30 0.20 17.63
CA ALA A 191 6.91 1.18 16.74
C ALA A 191 5.88 1.80 15.78
N ILE A 192 4.96 0.98 15.25
CA ILE A 192 3.87 1.45 14.38
C ILE A 192 2.92 2.36 15.17
N GLU A 193 2.48 1.95 16.36
CA GLU A 193 1.57 2.74 17.21
C GLU A 193 2.18 4.10 17.60
N ARG A 194 3.46 4.13 18.00
CA ARG A 194 4.17 5.37 18.31
C ARG A 194 4.30 6.28 17.08
N ALA A 195 4.58 5.73 15.90
CA ALA A 195 4.63 6.50 14.66
C ALA A 195 3.27 7.11 14.30
N LEU A 196 2.18 6.35 14.48
CA LEU A 196 0.80 6.83 14.31
C LEU A 196 0.43 7.91 15.34
N GLY A 197 0.99 7.83 16.55
CA GLY A 197 0.92 8.89 17.58
C GLY A 197 1.71 10.16 17.23
N GLY A 198 2.56 10.10 16.20
CA GLY A 198 3.33 11.23 15.70
C GLY A 198 4.82 11.19 16.02
N LEU A 199 5.35 10.07 16.54
CA LEU A 199 6.79 9.91 16.67
C LEU A 199 7.43 9.81 15.28
N SER A 200 8.50 10.56 15.04
CA SER A 200 9.21 10.59 13.77
C SER A 200 10.71 10.71 13.96
N SER A 201 11.47 10.10 13.05
CA SER A 201 12.92 10.21 12.94
C SER A 201 13.39 11.53 12.29
N ARG A 202 12.48 12.36 11.76
CA ARG A 202 12.82 13.69 11.18
C ARG A 202 13.28 14.66 12.28
N GLU A 203 14.37 15.38 12.02
CA GLU A 203 14.94 16.34 12.98
C GLU A 203 14.12 17.64 13.11
N THR A 204 13.47 18.09 12.04
CA THR A 204 12.80 19.40 11.95
C THR A 204 11.35 19.41 12.50
N GLY A 205 10.99 18.48 13.39
CA GLY A 205 9.66 18.50 14.05
C GLY A 205 8.50 17.94 13.21
N GLY A 206 8.79 17.15 12.17
CA GLY A 206 7.82 16.57 11.22
C GLY A 206 6.97 15.38 11.72
N GLY A 207 6.67 15.30 13.01
CA GLY A 207 5.85 14.24 13.62
C GLY A 207 4.36 14.25 13.26
N ALA A 208 3.95 15.12 12.33
CA ALA A 208 2.56 15.28 11.95
C ALA A 208 2.09 14.31 10.86
N GLY A 209 3.00 13.65 10.12
CA GLY A 209 2.65 12.91 8.90
C GLY A 209 1.61 11.81 9.13
N LEU A 210 2.00 10.69 9.75
CA LEU A 210 1.07 9.57 10.02
C LEU A 210 -0.05 9.92 11.00
N ARG A 211 0.19 10.86 11.93
CA ARG A 211 -0.87 11.39 12.80
C ARG A 211 -1.95 12.11 11.99
N SER A 212 -1.56 12.91 11.00
CA SER A 212 -2.48 13.62 10.12
C SER A 212 -3.23 12.66 9.20
N VAL A 213 -2.56 11.62 8.71
CA VAL A 213 -3.21 10.53 7.97
C VAL A 213 -4.29 9.87 8.82
N THR A 214 -3.99 9.56 10.09
CA THR A 214 -4.96 8.97 11.02
C THR A 214 -6.15 9.91 11.27
N ALA A 215 -5.90 11.22 11.40
CA ALA A 215 -6.95 12.21 11.57
C ALA A 215 -7.89 12.30 10.36
N VAL A 216 -7.34 12.29 9.14
CA VAL A 216 -8.13 12.28 7.90
C VAL A 216 -8.95 10.98 7.81
N VAL A 217 -8.33 9.82 8.05
CA VAL A 217 -9.05 8.53 8.01
C VAL A 217 -10.23 8.51 8.99
N ARG A 218 -10.06 9.03 10.20
CA ARG A 218 -11.16 9.15 11.18
C ARG A 218 -12.25 10.11 10.70
N ARG A 219 -11.88 11.25 10.12
CA ARG A 219 -12.81 12.26 9.58
C ARG A 219 -13.72 11.69 8.50
N TYR A 220 -13.20 10.83 7.63
CA TYR A 220 -13.96 10.19 6.54
C TYR A 220 -14.53 8.80 6.89
N GLN A 221 -14.58 8.44 8.17
CA GLN A 221 -15.03 7.11 8.62
C GLN A 221 -14.33 5.94 7.91
N GLY A 222 -13.07 6.15 7.54
CA GLY A 222 -12.28 5.24 6.74
C GLY A 222 -11.61 4.14 7.57
N ARG A 223 -10.73 3.41 6.88
CA ARG A 223 -9.87 2.38 7.45
C ARG A 223 -8.42 2.64 7.06
N LEU A 224 -7.53 2.37 8.00
CA LEU A 224 -6.08 2.44 7.83
C LEU A 224 -5.49 1.11 8.31
N THR A 225 -4.63 0.52 7.50
CA THR A 225 -3.86 -0.68 7.84
C THR A 225 -2.39 -0.35 7.63
N VAL A 226 -1.56 -0.55 8.65
CA VAL A 226 -0.11 -0.36 8.56
C VAL A 226 0.57 -1.66 8.91
N ARG A 227 1.45 -2.16 8.04
CA ARG A 227 2.26 -3.35 8.27
C ARG A 227 3.73 -3.00 8.12
N SER A 228 4.54 -3.40 9.08
CA SER A 228 6.00 -3.27 9.01
C SER A 228 6.62 -4.32 9.94
N GLY A 229 7.65 -5.02 9.47
CA GLY A 229 8.24 -6.13 10.21
C GLY A 229 7.22 -7.23 10.51
N SER A 230 7.18 -7.71 11.76
CA SER A 230 6.35 -8.85 12.17
C SER A 230 4.94 -8.48 12.66
N ASP A 231 4.55 -7.21 12.59
CA ASP A 231 3.26 -6.76 13.11
C ASP A 231 2.49 -5.94 12.06
N ARG A 232 1.16 -5.92 12.24
CA ARG A 232 0.23 -5.12 11.47
C ARG A 232 -0.78 -4.47 12.41
N VAL A 233 -0.99 -3.17 12.25
CA VAL A 233 -1.92 -2.37 13.03
C VAL A 233 -3.07 -1.93 12.14
N TYR A 234 -4.30 -2.12 12.64
CA TYR A 234 -5.53 -1.69 12.00
C TYR A 234 -6.16 -0.55 12.79
N ILE A 235 -6.56 0.50 12.09
CA ILE A 235 -7.33 1.62 12.63
C ILE A 235 -8.61 1.75 11.80
N SER A 236 -9.75 1.86 12.48
CA SER A 236 -10.99 2.34 11.89
C SER A 236 -11.52 3.49 12.75
N ALA A 237 -12.41 4.31 12.18
CA ALA A 237 -12.95 5.47 12.88
C ALA A 237 -13.75 5.11 14.14
N ASP A 238 -14.37 3.93 14.15
CA ASP A 238 -15.31 3.45 15.17
C ASP A 238 -14.67 2.51 16.21
N ARG A 239 -13.39 2.13 16.05
CA ARG A 239 -12.77 1.09 16.88
C ARG A 239 -11.39 1.51 17.38
N MET A 240 -11.06 0.96 18.56
CA MET A 240 -9.69 1.01 19.05
C MET A 240 -8.73 0.33 18.06
N PRO A 241 -7.50 0.84 17.91
CA PRO A 241 -6.49 0.19 17.08
C PRO A 241 -6.31 -1.28 17.48
N LYS A 242 -6.16 -2.15 16.50
CA LYS A 242 -5.90 -3.58 16.72
C LYS A 242 -4.57 -3.97 16.11
N THR A 243 -3.72 -4.56 16.95
CA THR A 243 -2.38 -5.02 16.56
C THR A 243 -2.39 -6.53 16.43
N HIS A 244 -1.98 -7.02 15.27
CA HIS A 244 -1.89 -8.44 14.95
C HIS A 244 -0.47 -8.80 14.58
N ALA A 245 0.06 -9.84 15.22
CA ALA A 245 1.28 -10.47 14.75
C ALA A 245 1.04 -11.09 13.36
N GLY A 246 2.08 -11.08 12.55
CA GLY A 246 2.07 -11.69 11.23
C GLY A 246 3.47 -12.09 10.81
N ALA A 247 3.55 -12.71 9.65
CA ALA A 247 4.84 -13.01 9.04
C ALA A 247 5.66 -11.73 8.85
N PRO A 248 7.00 -11.80 8.97
CA PRO A 248 7.87 -10.69 8.64
C PRO A 248 7.55 -10.10 7.27
N PHE A 249 7.47 -8.77 7.22
CA PHE A 249 7.27 -7.99 6.01
C PHE A 249 8.45 -7.03 5.83
N PRO A 250 9.09 -7.02 4.64
CA PRO A 250 10.16 -6.06 4.36
C PRO A 250 9.57 -4.64 4.27
N GLY A 251 10.24 -3.63 4.82
CA GLY A 251 9.80 -2.25 4.73
C GLY A 251 8.47 -1.95 5.41
N THR A 252 7.64 -1.18 4.73
CA THR A 252 6.34 -0.71 5.23
C THR A 252 5.28 -0.87 4.15
N LEU A 253 4.08 -1.30 4.54
CA LEU A 253 2.90 -1.32 3.68
C LEU A 253 1.75 -0.63 4.40
N VAL A 254 1.21 0.41 3.78
CA VAL A 254 0.08 1.18 4.27
C VAL A 254 -1.09 1.02 3.31
N GLY A 255 -2.24 0.60 3.80
CA GLY A 255 -3.51 0.57 3.08
C GLY A 255 -4.50 1.54 3.69
N ILE A 256 -5.19 2.30 2.84
CA ILE A 256 -6.20 3.25 3.24
C ILE A 256 -7.45 3.05 2.39
N SER A 257 -8.61 3.17 3.01
CA SER A 257 -9.88 3.32 2.30
C SER A 257 -10.76 4.37 2.97
N PHE A 258 -11.33 5.29 2.21
CA PHE A 258 -12.31 6.26 2.71
C PHE A 258 -13.35 6.62 1.63
N SER A 259 -14.56 6.97 2.09
CA SER A 259 -15.71 7.28 1.24
C SER A 259 -15.92 8.79 1.11
N GLN A 260 -16.70 9.19 0.11
CA GLN A 260 -17.21 10.56 0.02
C GLN A 260 -18.03 10.91 1.27
N ARG A 261 -17.95 12.16 1.71
CA ARG A 261 -18.82 12.68 2.76
C ARG A 261 -20.26 12.76 2.22
N SER A 262 -21.21 12.21 2.98
CA SER A 262 -22.65 12.40 2.75
C SER A 262 -23.08 13.83 3.08
#